data_AF-A0A934RZ89-F1
#
_entry.id   AF-A0A934RZ89-F1
#
_cell.length_a   1.000
_cell.length_b   1.000
_cell.length_c   1.000
_cell.angle_alpha   90.00
_cell.angle_beta   90.00
_cell.angle_gamma   90.00
#
_symmetry.space_group_name_H-M   'P 1'
#
loop_
_entity.id
_entity.type
_entity.pdbx_description
1 polymer ?
#
loop_
_entity_poly.entity_id
_entity_poly.type
_entity_poly.pdbx_seq_one_letter_code
_entity_poly.pdbx_strand_id
1 'polypeptide(L)'
;MKTKLLPTTFLTLYLTLNSVFAGGVPGEDPNGLYYQSGSLDETYGGVREGLNLYVTNGPKSAQYKGTRLTLLSGTVVDGTVETNGQSELIAIDASIEGVVSAFGNSIVDLRSGSFGELIADDDAVLFLSAPSNGTVRTRNVSHFFMDDGGSVARLFASDSTDIKIRGGSVLGVVYGFACARISIFDGVFYSPLTAFGQSTITISGGNFLQTNSLPERSSDAVFRCIEDGIIQFVGSNFTVNNVPVNGLLDLDKLASTGVIERIGDDYERYYTGIVRGTLQTGQTLESSFWIHRAQEYQDDANLLFISDNGPTNEELEENLLQTAALLSKAEEDLLESQNKILSMNQELETLKEKIAQLQQYGAPGLGPNALLNSTFDSDLSFWKFYTSGSANAMLYAPGVHQSSGAASIKVNSSSSNLQLYQNDIPLLHNTEYELTFYAYSNTGNDFKVSISGHEFPFINYGLNREVVNLTTEWKKFTIKFTTKNFGTPAFDARLSFWLADNARPGDQYFIDNVYLVPAQELSPLAAKLEVRARALRNIK
;
A
#
# COMPACT_ATOMS: atom_id res chain seq x y z
N MET A 1 23.51 -36.05 27.83
CA MET A 1 23.69 -34.58 27.97
C MET A 1 23.07 -33.93 26.76
N LYS A 2 22.08 -33.05 26.96
CA LYS A 2 21.34 -32.37 25.89
C LYS A 2 22.21 -31.25 25.31
N THR A 3 22.64 -31.38 24.05
CA THR A 3 23.18 -30.27 23.26
C THR A 3 22.04 -29.57 22.54
N LYS A 4 21.89 -28.28 22.84
CA LYS A 4 20.84 -27.39 22.33
C LYS A 4 21.35 -26.79 21.00
N LEU A 5 20.70 -27.16 19.90
CA LEU A 5 20.83 -26.46 18.62
C LEU A 5 20.19 -25.07 18.76
N LEU A 6 20.94 -24.01 18.43
CA LEU A 6 20.42 -22.66 18.22
C LEU A 6 20.16 -22.46 16.72
N PRO A 7 19.11 -21.71 16.32
CA PRO A 7 18.80 -21.47 14.92
C PRO A 7 19.72 -20.40 14.32
N THR A 8 20.34 -20.73 13.18
CA THR A 8 21.03 -19.78 12.31
C THR A 8 20.00 -18.78 11.77
N THR A 9 20.04 -17.56 12.30
CA THR A 9 19.20 -16.46 11.80
C THR A 9 20.04 -15.70 10.78
N PHE A 10 19.63 -15.71 9.50
CA PHE A 10 20.20 -14.81 8.51
C PHE A 10 19.75 -13.39 8.85
N LEU A 11 20.71 -12.55 9.25
CA LEU A 11 20.50 -11.14 9.51
C LEU A 11 20.56 -10.39 8.18
N THR A 12 19.40 -10.11 7.57
CA THR A 12 19.32 -9.14 6.46
C THR A 12 19.40 -7.74 7.07
N LEU A 13 20.58 -7.14 6.99
CA LEU A 13 20.84 -5.80 7.48
C LEU A 13 20.37 -4.78 6.42
N TYR A 14 19.23 -4.11 6.65
CA TYR A 14 18.83 -2.95 5.86
C TYR A 14 19.59 -1.72 6.40
N LEU A 15 20.68 -1.33 5.73
CA LEU A 15 21.36 -0.06 5.96
C LEU A 15 20.95 0.94 4.87
N THR A 16 20.05 1.86 5.20
CA THR A 16 19.85 3.09 4.44
C THR A 16 20.93 4.10 4.85
N LEU A 17 22.05 4.11 4.13
CA LEU A 17 23.12 5.09 4.33
C LEU A 17 22.98 6.23 3.30
N ASN A 18 22.32 7.31 3.71
CA ASN A 18 22.44 8.61 3.07
C ASN A 18 23.65 9.34 3.68
N SER A 19 24.83 9.21 3.09
CA SER A 19 25.85 10.27 3.11
C SER A 19 27.03 9.96 2.20
N VAL A 20 27.46 11.00 1.49
CA VAL A 20 28.63 11.06 0.62
C VAL A 20 29.90 10.99 1.48
N PHE A 21 30.73 9.97 1.28
CA PHE A 21 32.14 9.99 1.69
C PHE A 21 33.02 9.82 0.45
N ALA A 22 33.72 10.89 0.10
CA ALA A 22 34.84 10.82 -0.83
C ALA A 22 36.10 10.40 -0.06
N GLY A 23 36.76 9.32 -0.53
CA GLY A 23 38.14 9.00 -0.19
C GLY A 23 38.34 7.93 0.89
N GLY A 24 38.52 6.69 0.46
CA GLY A 24 39.06 5.60 1.29
C GLY A 24 39.39 4.38 0.43
N VAL A 25 40.66 3.94 0.44
CA VAL A 25 41.17 2.75 -0.27
C VAL A 25 40.50 1.48 0.30
N PRO A 26 40.13 0.46 -0.50
CA PRO A 26 39.40 -0.69 0.00
C PRO A 26 40.33 -1.71 0.68
N GLY A 27 39.90 -2.23 1.83
CA GLY A 27 40.51 -3.36 2.51
C GLY A 27 40.00 -4.69 1.94
N GLU A 28 40.90 -5.66 1.80
CA GLU A 28 40.64 -7.02 1.30
C GLU A 28 39.86 -7.86 2.32
N ASP A 29 38.73 -8.45 1.91
CA ASP A 29 38.06 -9.57 2.61
C ASP A 29 38.41 -10.89 1.88
N PRO A 30 38.99 -11.89 2.55
CA PRO A 30 39.34 -13.18 1.97
C PRO A 30 38.13 -14.05 1.54
N ASN A 31 36.88 -13.62 1.77
CA ASN A 31 35.68 -14.34 1.33
C ASN A 31 35.02 -13.82 0.04
N GLY A 32 35.63 -12.87 -0.67
CA GLY A 32 35.25 -12.51 -2.05
C GLY A 32 33.93 -11.75 -2.23
N LEU A 33 33.36 -11.17 -1.18
CA LEU A 33 32.19 -10.31 -1.26
C LEU A 33 32.61 -8.84 -1.38
N TYR A 34 32.40 -8.23 -2.55
CA TYR A 34 32.59 -6.79 -2.75
C TYR A 34 31.24 -6.07 -2.73
N TYR A 35 31.10 -5.15 -1.77
CA TYR A 35 30.00 -4.18 -1.71
C TYR A 35 30.56 -2.81 -2.12
N GLN A 36 30.01 -2.20 -3.16
CA GLN A 36 30.40 -0.85 -3.56
C GLN A 36 29.16 0.03 -3.75
N SER A 37 29.03 1.06 -2.92
CA SER A 37 28.04 2.13 -3.08
C SER A 37 28.71 3.36 -3.70
N GLY A 38 28.38 3.67 -4.95
CA GLY A 38 28.90 4.87 -5.65
C GLY A 38 28.43 4.96 -7.09
N SER A 39 28.37 6.19 -7.62
CA SER A 39 28.15 6.45 -9.05
C SER A 39 29.40 6.01 -9.83
N LEU A 40 29.20 5.07 -10.77
CA LEU A 40 30.24 4.55 -11.66
C LEU A 40 30.10 5.23 -13.03
N ASP A 41 31.06 6.09 -13.38
CA ASP A 41 31.09 6.84 -14.65
C ASP A 41 32.12 6.28 -15.66
N GLU A 42 32.71 5.09 -15.42
CA GLU A 42 33.74 4.52 -16.32
C GLU A 42 33.47 3.06 -16.72
N THR A 43 33.74 2.76 -18.00
CA THR A 43 33.66 1.44 -18.63
C THR A 43 34.64 0.46 -17.98
N TYR A 44 34.15 -0.52 -17.22
CA TYR A 44 35.02 -1.55 -16.62
C TYR A 44 35.33 -2.67 -17.62
N GLY A 45 36.55 -2.66 -18.16
CA GLY A 45 37.12 -3.76 -18.94
C GLY A 45 37.72 -4.83 -18.04
N GLY A 46 36.98 -5.91 -17.80
CA GLY A 46 37.52 -7.18 -17.29
C GLY A 46 37.33 -7.44 -15.80
N VAL A 47 36.20 -8.03 -15.44
CA VAL A 47 36.01 -8.70 -14.14
C VAL A 47 36.57 -10.14 -14.27
N ARG A 48 37.31 -10.62 -13.26
CA ARG A 48 37.82 -12.00 -13.23
C ARG A 48 36.69 -13.01 -12.98
N GLU A 49 36.77 -14.19 -13.61
CA GLU A 49 35.86 -15.31 -13.39
C GLU A 49 35.74 -15.64 -11.88
N GLY A 50 34.51 -15.86 -11.38
CA GLY A 50 34.24 -16.28 -10.00
C GLY A 50 33.73 -15.22 -9.02
N LEU A 51 33.48 -13.98 -9.45
CA LEU A 51 33.05 -12.88 -8.55
C LEU A 51 31.53 -12.70 -8.49
N ASN A 52 30.95 -12.66 -7.28
CA ASN A 52 29.58 -12.21 -7.03
C ASN A 52 29.57 -10.68 -6.82
N LEU A 53 28.81 -9.94 -7.62
CA LEU A 53 28.70 -8.47 -7.49
C LEU A 53 27.28 -8.08 -7.03
N TYR A 54 27.21 -7.24 -6.01
CA TYR A 54 25.97 -6.62 -5.52
C TYR A 54 25.99 -5.13 -5.81
N VAL A 55 25.06 -4.65 -6.66
CA VAL A 55 24.98 -3.24 -7.08
C VAL A 55 23.67 -2.63 -6.58
N THR A 56 23.76 -1.44 -5.98
CA THR A 56 22.59 -0.66 -5.50
C THR A 56 22.40 0.66 -6.26
N ASN A 57 23.36 1.07 -7.08
CA ASN A 57 23.30 2.23 -7.99
C ASN A 57 24.14 1.89 -9.24
N GLY A 58 23.48 1.66 -10.38
CA GLY A 58 24.14 1.16 -11.59
C GLY A 58 24.85 2.24 -12.42
N PRO A 59 25.90 1.89 -13.17
CA PRO A 59 26.48 2.77 -14.19
C PRO A 59 25.53 2.97 -15.39
N LYS A 60 25.79 4.00 -16.21
CA LYS A 60 25.14 4.23 -17.52
C LYS A 60 25.49 3.19 -18.61
N SER A 61 26.33 2.19 -18.30
CA SER A 61 26.55 1.00 -19.13
C SER A 61 27.44 0.02 -18.36
N ALA A 62 27.13 -1.29 -18.40
CA ALA A 62 27.96 -2.31 -17.74
C ALA A 62 28.01 -3.60 -18.57
N GLN A 63 29.16 -3.89 -19.18
CA GLN A 63 29.42 -5.25 -19.67
C GLN A 63 29.89 -6.12 -18.50
N TYR A 64 29.11 -7.15 -18.17
CA TYR A 64 29.46 -8.10 -17.11
C TYR A 64 29.94 -9.42 -17.72
N LYS A 65 31.14 -9.86 -17.35
CA LYS A 65 31.69 -11.17 -17.73
C LYS A 65 32.10 -11.90 -16.45
N GLY A 66 31.14 -12.43 -15.71
CA GLY A 66 31.38 -13.17 -14.48
C GLY A 66 30.29 -14.20 -14.21
N THR A 67 30.49 -15.04 -13.19
CA THR A 67 29.61 -16.18 -12.90
C THR A 67 28.23 -15.79 -12.38
N ARG A 68 28.11 -14.69 -11.61
CA ARG A 68 26.81 -14.24 -11.07
C ARG A 68 26.77 -12.74 -10.74
N LEU A 69 25.80 -12.02 -11.30
CA LEU A 69 25.48 -10.63 -11.00
C LEU A 69 24.12 -10.54 -10.29
N THR A 70 24.04 -9.85 -9.15
CA THR A 70 22.77 -9.61 -8.45
C THR A 70 22.50 -8.11 -8.34
N LEU A 71 21.41 -7.65 -8.97
CA LEU A 71 20.93 -6.28 -8.88
C LEU A 71 19.83 -6.21 -7.81
N LEU A 72 19.96 -5.29 -6.86
CA LEU A 72 19.02 -5.15 -5.74
C LEU A 72 18.12 -3.91 -5.91
N SER A 73 17.11 -3.82 -5.05
CA SER A 73 16.07 -2.78 -5.06
C SER A 73 16.64 -1.36 -5.19
N GLY A 74 16.07 -0.59 -6.11
CA GLY A 74 16.46 0.80 -6.38
C GLY A 74 17.58 0.98 -7.39
N THR A 75 18.12 -0.11 -7.95
CA THR A 75 19.12 -0.02 -9.03
C THR A 75 18.45 0.40 -10.34
N VAL A 76 18.90 1.52 -10.90
CA VAL A 76 18.59 1.91 -12.28
C VAL A 76 19.84 1.68 -13.13
N VAL A 77 19.72 0.84 -14.16
CA VAL A 77 20.76 0.65 -15.18
C VAL A 77 20.28 1.25 -16.48
N ASP A 78 20.77 2.45 -16.79
CA ASP A 78 20.52 3.14 -18.07
C ASP A 78 21.61 2.72 -19.06
N GLY A 79 21.57 1.46 -19.55
CA GLY A 79 22.58 0.92 -20.46
C GLY A 79 22.46 -0.58 -20.75
N THR A 80 23.46 -1.14 -21.42
CA THR A 80 23.47 -2.58 -21.76
C THR A 80 24.04 -3.42 -20.62
N VAL A 81 23.38 -4.53 -20.28
CA VAL A 81 23.89 -5.61 -19.42
C VAL A 81 24.05 -6.87 -20.27
N GLU A 82 25.28 -7.30 -20.50
CA GLU A 82 25.55 -8.55 -21.23
C GLU A 82 25.91 -9.68 -20.25
N THR A 83 25.40 -10.88 -20.49
CA THR A 83 25.84 -12.14 -19.86
C THR A 83 26.23 -13.13 -20.97
N ASN A 84 27.31 -13.88 -20.77
CA ASN A 84 27.79 -14.87 -21.73
C ASN A 84 28.34 -16.10 -21.00
N GLY A 85 28.11 -17.30 -21.52
CA GLY A 85 28.63 -18.56 -20.96
C GLY A 85 27.78 -19.08 -19.80
N GLN A 86 28.42 -19.65 -18.77
CA GLN A 86 27.76 -20.18 -17.56
C GLN A 86 27.54 -19.05 -16.53
N SER A 87 26.89 -17.96 -16.95
CA SER A 87 26.71 -16.75 -16.14
C SER A 87 25.27 -16.61 -15.65
N GLU A 88 25.07 -16.05 -14.45
CA GLU A 88 23.72 -15.83 -13.89
C GLU A 88 23.48 -14.35 -13.58
N LEU A 89 22.37 -13.79 -14.04
CA LEU A 89 21.89 -12.45 -13.69
C LEU A 89 20.60 -12.58 -12.88
N ILE A 90 20.60 -12.05 -11.66
CA ILE A 90 19.41 -12.00 -10.81
C ILE A 90 19.09 -10.53 -10.54
N ALA A 91 17.93 -10.05 -10.98
CA ALA A 91 17.47 -8.69 -10.72
C ALA A 91 16.24 -8.71 -9.81
N ILE A 92 16.35 -8.06 -8.66
CA ILE A 92 15.29 -7.97 -7.65
C ILE A 92 15.00 -6.48 -7.43
N ASP A 93 13.80 -6.04 -7.79
CA ASP A 93 13.31 -4.66 -7.71
C ASP A 93 14.21 -3.64 -8.44
N ALA A 94 14.78 -4.03 -9.59
CA ALA A 94 15.71 -3.21 -10.35
C ALA A 94 15.12 -2.80 -11.71
N SER A 95 15.30 -1.54 -12.11
CA SER A 95 14.91 -1.04 -13.43
C SER A 95 16.13 -1.02 -14.37
N ILE A 96 16.05 -1.74 -15.50
CA ILE A 96 17.08 -1.76 -16.54
C ILE A 96 16.53 -1.05 -17.77
N GLU A 97 16.62 0.27 -17.82
CA GLU A 97 16.03 1.05 -18.92
C GLU A 97 16.65 0.74 -20.30
N GLY A 98 17.84 0.12 -20.33
CA GLY A 98 18.54 -0.29 -21.56
C GLY A 98 18.30 -1.75 -22.00
N VAL A 99 19.36 -2.38 -22.53
CA VAL A 99 19.31 -3.71 -23.17
C VAL A 99 19.94 -4.77 -22.26
N VAL A 100 19.19 -5.81 -21.90
CA VAL A 100 19.76 -7.01 -21.27
C VAL A 100 20.03 -8.03 -22.37
N SER A 101 21.27 -8.47 -22.54
CA SER A 101 21.63 -9.52 -23.50
C SER A 101 22.15 -10.76 -22.77
N ALA A 102 21.61 -11.92 -23.07
CA ALA A 102 22.04 -13.21 -22.51
C ALA A 102 22.45 -14.16 -23.63
N PHE A 103 23.68 -14.65 -23.57
CA PHE A 103 24.26 -15.54 -24.57
C PHE A 103 24.82 -16.80 -23.90
N GLY A 104 24.81 -17.92 -24.61
CA GLY A 104 25.28 -19.19 -24.04
C GLY A 104 24.33 -19.72 -22.97
N ASN A 105 24.81 -20.68 -22.18
CA ASN A 105 24.09 -21.28 -21.04
C ASN A 105 23.88 -20.31 -19.85
N SER A 106 23.53 -19.05 -20.12
CA SER A 106 23.32 -18.02 -19.12
C SER A 106 21.91 -18.13 -18.53
N ILE A 107 21.76 -17.79 -17.25
CA ILE A 107 20.47 -17.73 -16.57
C ILE A 107 20.16 -16.27 -16.25
N VAL A 108 19.01 -15.76 -16.66
CA VAL A 108 18.52 -14.43 -16.25
C VAL A 108 17.22 -14.58 -15.49
N ASP A 109 17.18 -14.10 -14.25
CA ASP A 109 16.02 -14.11 -13.35
C ASP A 109 15.66 -12.67 -12.98
N LEU A 110 14.67 -12.09 -13.67
CA LEU A 110 14.15 -10.74 -13.39
C LEU A 110 12.89 -10.88 -12.54
N ARG A 111 13.06 -10.76 -11.22
CA ARG A 111 11.98 -10.96 -10.26
C ARG A 111 11.06 -9.76 -10.09
N SER A 112 11.62 -8.56 -10.25
CA SER A 112 10.88 -7.30 -10.18
C SER A 112 11.58 -6.11 -10.81
N GLY A 113 10.79 -5.21 -11.42
CA GLY A 113 11.23 -4.00 -12.11
C GLY A 113 10.90 -3.97 -13.61
N SER A 114 11.41 -2.97 -14.33
CA SER A 114 11.19 -2.79 -15.78
C SER A 114 12.47 -3.02 -16.57
N PHE A 115 12.34 -3.45 -17.84
CA PHE A 115 13.46 -3.44 -18.79
C PHE A 115 13.07 -2.79 -20.12
N GLY A 116 14.05 -2.25 -20.86
CA GLY A 116 13.85 -1.72 -22.21
C GLY A 116 13.75 -2.82 -23.26
N GLU A 117 14.84 -3.58 -23.44
CA GLU A 117 14.90 -4.73 -24.36
C GLU A 117 15.67 -5.89 -23.71
N LEU A 118 15.16 -7.11 -23.84
CA LEU A 118 15.80 -8.34 -23.42
C LEU A 118 16.08 -9.19 -24.66
N ILE A 119 17.36 -9.47 -24.92
CA ILE A 119 17.83 -10.31 -26.02
C ILE A 119 18.41 -11.58 -25.38
N ALA A 120 17.95 -12.74 -25.81
CA ALA A 120 18.53 -14.01 -25.40
C ALA A 120 18.83 -14.91 -26.60
N ASP A 121 20.03 -15.48 -26.61
CA ASP A 121 20.54 -16.35 -27.67
C ASP A 121 21.31 -17.55 -27.08
N ASP A 122 21.53 -18.58 -27.90
CA ASP A 122 22.43 -19.70 -27.65
C ASP A 122 22.24 -20.44 -26.29
N ASP A 123 21.08 -21.05 -26.05
CA ASP A 123 20.77 -21.86 -24.86
C ASP A 123 20.62 -21.09 -23.53
N ALA A 124 20.31 -19.80 -23.59
CA ALA A 124 19.96 -19.04 -22.38
C ALA A 124 18.67 -19.54 -21.73
N VAL A 125 18.54 -19.34 -20.42
CA VAL A 125 17.33 -19.60 -19.63
C VAL A 125 16.85 -18.30 -19.00
N LEU A 126 15.57 -17.95 -19.21
CA LEU A 126 15.00 -16.69 -18.74
C LEU A 126 13.81 -16.93 -17.80
N PHE A 127 13.80 -16.26 -16.66
CA PHE A 127 12.69 -16.20 -15.71
C PHE A 127 12.26 -14.74 -15.52
N LEU A 128 10.97 -14.43 -15.75
CA LEU A 128 10.38 -13.11 -15.54
C LEU A 128 9.16 -13.21 -14.62
N SER A 129 9.18 -12.57 -13.46
CA SER A 129 8.05 -12.65 -12.51
C SER A 129 7.37 -11.32 -12.18
N ALA A 130 7.54 -10.27 -13.01
CA ALA A 130 7.05 -8.93 -12.70
C ALA A 130 6.68 -8.06 -13.90
N PRO A 131 5.87 -7.00 -13.69
CA PRO A 131 5.35 -6.17 -14.76
C PRO A 131 6.48 -5.41 -15.47
N SER A 132 6.70 -5.75 -16.74
CA SER A 132 7.64 -5.05 -17.60
C SER A 132 6.91 -4.52 -18.84
N ASN A 133 7.36 -3.40 -19.40
CA ASN A 133 6.86 -2.89 -20.69
C ASN A 133 7.92 -3.04 -21.79
N GLY A 134 8.86 -3.97 -21.60
CA GLY A 134 10.00 -4.17 -22.48
C GLY A 134 9.70 -5.07 -23.68
N THR A 135 10.62 -5.05 -24.64
CA THR A 135 10.64 -6.00 -25.78
C THR A 135 11.51 -7.19 -25.44
N VAL A 136 11.02 -8.41 -25.67
CA VAL A 136 11.79 -9.65 -25.51
C VAL A 136 12.05 -10.25 -26.89
N ARG A 137 13.31 -10.55 -27.19
CA ARG A 137 13.76 -11.28 -28.39
C ARG A 137 14.53 -12.51 -27.97
N THR A 138 14.09 -13.67 -28.42
CA THR A 138 14.72 -14.95 -28.16
C THR A 138 15.07 -15.66 -29.45
N ARG A 139 16.24 -16.29 -29.47
CA ARG A 139 16.74 -17.13 -30.55
C ARG A 139 17.43 -18.34 -29.94
N ASN A 140 17.10 -19.56 -30.36
CA ASN A 140 17.73 -20.77 -29.83
C ASN A 140 17.76 -20.84 -28.28
N VAL A 141 16.71 -20.36 -27.61
CA VAL A 141 16.61 -20.28 -26.15
C VAL A 141 15.95 -21.56 -25.63
N SER A 142 16.60 -22.23 -24.68
CA SER A 142 16.14 -23.53 -24.21
C SER A 142 14.83 -23.42 -23.43
N HIS A 143 14.70 -22.39 -22.58
CA HIS A 143 13.49 -22.15 -21.79
C HIS A 143 13.28 -20.68 -21.42
N PHE A 144 12.08 -20.15 -21.70
CA PHE A 144 11.59 -18.87 -21.16
C PHE A 144 10.36 -19.13 -20.28
N PHE A 145 10.38 -18.62 -19.05
CA PHE A 145 9.27 -18.70 -18.11
C PHE A 145 8.82 -17.30 -17.69
N MET A 146 7.53 -17.03 -17.80
CA MET A 146 6.90 -15.84 -17.23
C MET A 146 5.78 -16.25 -16.28
N ASP A 147 5.82 -15.80 -15.03
CA ASP A 147 4.84 -16.13 -13.97
C ASP A 147 3.98 -14.90 -13.58
N ASP A 148 2.88 -15.15 -12.85
CA ASP A 148 1.78 -14.23 -12.48
C ASP A 148 2.23 -12.79 -12.16
N GLY A 149 1.93 -11.86 -13.09
CA GLY A 149 2.17 -10.42 -12.93
C GLY A 149 3.09 -9.82 -13.99
N GLY A 150 3.75 -10.67 -14.78
CA GLY A 150 4.55 -10.23 -15.93
C GLY A 150 3.74 -9.48 -16.99
N SER A 151 4.33 -8.44 -17.55
CA SER A 151 3.87 -7.85 -18.82
C SER A 151 5.01 -7.87 -19.82
N VAL A 152 4.71 -8.07 -21.10
CA VAL A 152 5.67 -7.96 -22.20
C VAL A 152 5.03 -7.15 -23.31
N ALA A 153 5.74 -6.10 -23.74
CA ALA A 153 5.25 -5.24 -24.81
C ALA A 153 5.45 -5.86 -26.19
N ARG A 154 6.49 -6.66 -26.43
CA ARG A 154 6.64 -7.42 -27.69
C ARG A 154 7.45 -8.68 -27.43
N LEU A 155 7.06 -9.80 -28.03
CA LEU A 155 7.75 -11.07 -27.91
C LEU A 155 8.08 -11.63 -29.29
N PHE A 156 9.37 -11.83 -29.55
CA PHE A 156 9.86 -12.46 -30.77
C PHE A 156 10.61 -13.74 -30.39
N ALA A 157 10.17 -14.89 -30.90
CA ALA A 157 10.77 -16.19 -30.68
C ALA A 157 11.21 -16.81 -32.01
N SER A 158 12.42 -17.37 -32.05
CA SER A 158 12.97 -17.99 -33.27
C SER A 158 13.81 -19.22 -32.99
N ASP A 159 14.10 -20.01 -34.03
CA ASP A 159 15.08 -21.11 -34.05
C ASP A 159 14.89 -22.12 -32.90
N SER A 160 13.79 -22.87 -32.91
CA SER A 160 13.48 -23.94 -31.93
C SER A 160 13.32 -23.51 -30.45
N THR A 161 13.13 -22.23 -30.18
CA THR A 161 12.87 -21.73 -28.82
C THR A 161 11.58 -22.30 -28.21
N ASP A 162 11.61 -22.73 -26.94
CA ASP A 162 10.41 -23.12 -26.14
C ASP A 162 10.09 -22.04 -25.07
N ILE A 163 8.95 -21.37 -25.24
CA ILE A 163 8.44 -20.30 -24.37
C ILE A 163 7.22 -20.80 -23.62
N LYS A 164 7.22 -20.62 -22.29
CA LYS A 164 6.07 -20.92 -21.43
C LYS A 164 5.67 -19.68 -20.63
N ILE A 165 4.46 -19.20 -20.86
CA ILE A 165 3.87 -18.07 -20.14
C ILE A 165 2.77 -18.63 -19.24
N ARG A 166 2.84 -18.39 -17.94
CA ARG A 166 1.81 -18.75 -16.95
C ARG A 166 1.34 -17.46 -16.26
N GLY A 167 0.10 -17.06 -16.53
CA GLY A 167 -0.44 -15.78 -16.08
C GLY A 167 0.19 -14.56 -16.76
N GLY A 168 -0.10 -13.37 -16.22
CA GLY A 168 0.38 -12.09 -16.73
C GLY A 168 -0.37 -11.56 -17.96
N SER A 169 0.11 -10.43 -18.51
CA SER A 169 -0.50 -9.72 -19.63
C SER A 169 0.49 -9.51 -20.78
N VAL A 170 0.22 -10.04 -21.98
CA VAL A 170 1.02 -9.69 -23.16
C VAL A 170 0.34 -8.53 -23.88
N LEU A 171 0.94 -7.34 -23.75
CA LEU A 171 0.34 -6.08 -24.21
C LEU A 171 0.57 -5.82 -25.71
N GLY A 172 1.64 -6.37 -26.30
CA GLY A 172 1.93 -6.20 -27.72
C GLY A 172 2.20 -7.50 -28.48
N VAL A 173 2.88 -7.40 -29.62
CA VAL A 173 2.86 -8.46 -30.64
C VAL A 173 3.68 -9.69 -30.25
N VAL A 174 3.14 -10.89 -30.50
CA VAL A 174 3.86 -12.16 -30.36
C VAL A 174 4.16 -12.75 -31.74
N TYR A 175 5.43 -13.01 -32.01
CA TYR A 175 5.90 -13.67 -33.23
C TYR A 175 6.68 -14.94 -32.91
N GLY A 176 6.27 -16.06 -33.49
CA GLY A 176 7.06 -17.29 -33.54
C GLY A 176 7.58 -17.55 -34.95
N PHE A 177 8.90 -17.71 -35.10
CA PHE A 177 9.59 -18.03 -36.35
C PHE A 177 10.38 -19.34 -36.20
N ALA A 178 10.64 -20.01 -37.33
CA ALA A 178 11.62 -21.10 -37.43
C ALA A 178 11.53 -22.15 -36.30
N CYS A 179 10.37 -22.81 -36.20
CA CYS A 179 10.10 -23.91 -35.26
C CYS A 179 9.99 -23.51 -33.79
N ALA A 180 9.70 -22.24 -33.48
CA ALA A 180 9.45 -21.82 -32.10
C ALA A 180 8.16 -22.46 -31.53
N ARG A 181 8.18 -22.82 -30.25
CA ARG A 181 7.02 -23.30 -29.50
C ARG A 181 6.69 -22.29 -28.41
N ILE A 182 5.49 -21.75 -28.41
CA ILE A 182 5.02 -20.78 -27.43
C ILE A 182 3.77 -21.34 -26.76
N SER A 183 3.84 -21.66 -25.48
CA SER A 183 2.71 -22.14 -24.69
C SER A 183 2.29 -21.08 -23.69
N ILE A 184 1.00 -20.75 -23.67
CA ILE A 184 0.41 -19.71 -22.85
C ILE A 184 -0.66 -20.34 -21.96
N PHE A 185 -0.58 -20.09 -20.66
CA PHE A 185 -1.49 -20.58 -19.64
C PHE A 185 -2.08 -19.41 -18.86
N ASP A 186 -3.41 -19.29 -18.76
CA ASP A 186 -4.12 -18.34 -17.88
C ASP A 186 -3.77 -16.83 -17.99
N GLY A 187 -3.22 -16.39 -19.13
CA GLY A 187 -2.83 -14.98 -19.36
C GLY A 187 -3.90 -14.10 -20.04
N VAL A 188 -3.68 -12.78 -20.03
CA VAL A 188 -4.50 -11.79 -20.76
C VAL A 188 -3.72 -11.26 -21.97
N PHE A 189 -4.36 -11.23 -23.15
CA PHE A 189 -3.71 -10.84 -24.41
C PHE A 189 -4.45 -9.68 -25.06
N TYR A 190 -3.68 -8.67 -25.47
CA TYR A 190 -4.20 -7.45 -26.08
C TYR A 190 -3.77 -7.24 -27.53
N SER A 191 -3.05 -8.20 -28.12
CA SER A 191 -2.32 -7.97 -29.38
C SER A 191 -2.28 -9.14 -30.36
N PRO A 192 -1.90 -8.87 -31.63
CA PRO A 192 -1.87 -9.88 -32.67
C PRO A 192 -0.87 -11.01 -32.37
N LEU A 193 -1.25 -12.23 -32.76
CA LEU A 193 -0.38 -13.41 -32.71
C LEU A 193 -0.02 -13.84 -34.13
N THR A 194 1.27 -14.01 -34.41
CA THR A 194 1.75 -14.53 -35.70
C THR A 194 2.63 -15.75 -35.49
N ALA A 195 2.23 -16.89 -36.06
CA ALA A 195 3.04 -18.10 -36.17
C ALA A 195 3.54 -18.25 -37.61
N PHE A 196 4.86 -18.31 -37.80
CA PHE A 196 5.52 -18.45 -39.09
C PHE A 196 6.38 -19.72 -39.14
N GLY A 197 6.40 -20.44 -40.26
CA GLY A 197 7.17 -21.67 -40.38
C GLY A 197 6.54 -22.79 -39.54
N GLN A 198 7.30 -23.80 -39.17
CA GLN A 198 6.84 -24.89 -38.27
C GLN A 198 6.66 -24.47 -36.79
N SER A 199 6.37 -23.19 -36.54
CA SER A 199 6.19 -22.66 -35.19
C SER A 199 4.78 -22.98 -34.68
N THR A 200 4.66 -23.26 -33.38
CA THR A 200 3.38 -23.56 -32.72
C THR A 200 3.14 -22.59 -31.57
N ILE A 201 1.98 -21.94 -31.54
CA ILE A 201 1.50 -21.14 -30.41
C ILE A 201 0.30 -21.86 -29.80
N THR A 202 0.41 -22.34 -28.58
CA THR A 202 -0.66 -23.01 -27.84
C THR A 202 -1.17 -22.11 -26.72
N ILE A 203 -2.48 -21.92 -26.63
CA ILE A 203 -3.14 -21.11 -25.60
C ILE A 203 -4.11 -22.01 -24.82
N SER A 204 -4.00 -22.04 -23.50
CA SER A 204 -4.85 -22.83 -22.62
C SER A 204 -5.16 -22.09 -21.32
N GLY A 205 -6.41 -21.70 -21.13
CA GLY A 205 -6.85 -20.87 -20.00
C GLY A 205 -6.64 -19.37 -20.27
N GLY A 206 -7.32 -18.51 -19.50
CA GLY A 206 -7.20 -17.05 -19.58
C GLY A 206 -8.34 -16.32 -20.30
N ASN A 207 -8.40 -14.99 -20.10
CA ASN A 207 -9.37 -14.10 -20.75
C ASN A 207 -8.71 -13.37 -21.92
N PHE A 208 -9.21 -13.57 -23.14
CA PHE A 208 -8.79 -12.78 -24.30
C PHE A 208 -9.58 -11.46 -24.31
N LEU A 209 -8.89 -10.33 -24.16
CA LEU A 209 -9.50 -9.00 -24.13
C LEU A 209 -8.92 -8.18 -25.28
N GLN A 210 -9.61 -8.15 -26.41
CA GLN A 210 -9.26 -7.22 -27.49
C GLN A 210 -9.64 -5.80 -27.04
N THR A 211 -8.65 -4.93 -26.88
CA THR A 211 -8.89 -3.50 -26.68
C THR A 211 -9.11 -2.82 -28.01
N ASN A 212 -10.13 -1.96 -28.08
CA ASN A 212 -10.52 -1.14 -29.24
C ASN A 212 -9.47 -0.10 -29.69
N SER A 213 -8.21 -0.24 -29.25
CA SER A 213 -7.16 0.77 -29.39
C SER A 213 -5.95 0.28 -30.17
N LEU A 214 -6.13 -0.65 -31.11
CA LEU A 214 -5.16 -0.74 -32.19
C LEU A 214 -5.24 0.58 -32.99
N PRO A 215 -4.13 1.28 -33.22
CA PRO A 215 -4.15 2.49 -34.03
C PRO A 215 -4.78 2.17 -35.39
N GLU A 216 -5.67 3.05 -35.88
CA GLU A 216 -6.54 2.92 -37.08
C GLU A 216 -5.83 2.53 -38.40
N ARG A 217 -4.53 2.22 -38.39
CA ARG A 217 -3.71 1.87 -39.54
C ARG A 217 -3.15 0.44 -39.56
N SER A 218 -3.38 -0.42 -38.56
CA SER A 218 -2.93 -1.82 -38.67
C SER A 218 -4.00 -2.68 -39.36
N SER A 219 -3.85 -2.94 -40.65
CA SER A 219 -4.60 -3.94 -41.41
C SER A 219 -4.21 -5.39 -41.04
N ASP A 220 -3.65 -5.60 -39.85
CA ASP A 220 -3.06 -6.87 -39.45
C ASP A 220 -4.10 -7.73 -38.72
N ALA A 221 -4.39 -8.89 -39.29
CA ALA A 221 -5.23 -9.91 -38.69
C ALA A 221 -4.78 -10.24 -37.25
N VAL A 222 -5.75 -10.43 -36.35
CA VAL A 222 -5.53 -10.75 -34.92
C VAL A 222 -4.76 -12.06 -34.75
N PHE A 223 -4.96 -13.01 -35.67
CA PHE A 223 -4.22 -14.26 -35.73
C PHE A 223 -3.69 -14.45 -37.15
N ARG A 224 -2.40 -14.75 -37.30
CA ARG A 224 -1.78 -15.01 -38.60
C ARG A 224 -0.93 -16.27 -38.53
N CYS A 225 -1.32 -17.28 -39.30
CA CYS A 225 -0.48 -18.44 -39.59
C CYS A 225 0.14 -18.27 -40.99
N ILE A 226 1.46 -18.45 -41.10
CA ILE A 226 2.19 -18.34 -42.36
C ILE A 226 3.12 -19.56 -42.48
N GLU A 227 3.23 -20.15 -43.67
CA GLU A 227 4.20 -21.23 -43.98
C GLU A 227 4.22 -22.36 -42.92
N ASP A 228 3.07 -23.02 -42.70
CA ASP A 228 2.87 -24.12 -41.73
C ASP A 228 2.78 -23.73 -40.24
N GLY A 229 2.67 -22.44 -39.93
CA GLY A 229 2.48 -21.98 -38.55
C GLY A 229 1.16 -22.48 -37.95
N ILE A 230 1.19 -22.89 -36.68
CA ILE A 230 0.02 -23.41 -35.96
C ILE A 230 -0.29 -22.51 -34.76
N ILE A 231 -1.54 -22.07 -34.65
CA ILE A 231 -2.08 -21.46 -33.43
C ILE A 231 -3.18 -22.41 -32.92
N GLN A 232 -3.02 -22.92 -31.69
CA GLN A 232 -3.89 -23.92 -31.09
C GLN A 232 -4.51 -23.39 -29.79
N PHE A 233 -5.81 -23.60 -29.61
CA PHE A 233 -6.53 -23.28 -28.37
C PHE A 233 -6.94 -24.58 -27.68
N VAL A 234 -6.69 -24.70 -26.38
CA VAL A 234 -6.95 -25.94 -25.61
C VAL A 234 -7.71 -25.64 -24.32
N GLY A 235 -8.93 -26.18 -24.18
CA GLY A 235 -9.62 -26.34 -22.90
C GLY A 235 -10.18 -25.08 -22.24
N SER A 236 -10.57 -24.04 -22.99
CA SER A 236 -11.01 -22.74 -22.41
C SER A 236 -12.33 -22.24 -23.00
N ASN A 237 -13.15 -21.60 -22.17
CA ASN A 237 -14.18 -20.67 -22.62
C ASN A 237 -13.45 -19.41 -23.11
N PHE A 238 -13.29 -19.25 -24.41
CA PHE A 238 -12.73 -18.02 -24.96
C PHE A 238 -13.88 -17.05 -25.27
N THR A 239 -13.68 -15.78 -24.97
CA THR A 239 -14.60 -14.71 -25.36
C THR A 239 -13.82 -13.74 -26.24
N VAL A 240 -14.17 -13.66 -27.53
CA VAL A 240 -13.62 -12.63 -28.42
C VAL A 240 -14.57 -11.43 -28.35
N ASN A 241 -14.19 -10.40 -27.60
CA ASN A 241 -14.97 -9.17 -27.50
C ASN A 241 -14.49 -8.18 -28.58
N ASN A 242 -15.41 -7.49 -29.27
CA ASN A 242 -15.12 -6.40 -30.22
C ASN A 242 -14.15 -6.74 -31.38
N VAL A 243 -14.53 -7.71 -32.23
CA VAL A 243 -13.88 -7.88 -33.54
C VAL A 243 -14.11 -6.60 -34.38
N PRO A 244 -13.06 -5.90 -34.84
CA PRO A 244 -13.25 -4.69 -35.64
C PRO A 244 -13.93 -5.02 -36.97
N VAL A 245 -14.94 -4.22 -37.33
CA VAL A 245 -15.84 -4.34 -38.49
C VAL A 245 -15.10 -4.41 -39.86
N ASN A 246 -13.79 -4.19 -39.89
CA ASN A 246 -12.97 -4.12 -41.11
C ASN A 246 -11.77 -5.09 -41.15
N GLY A 247 -11.68 -6.05 -40.22
CA GLY A 247 -10.62 -7.07 -40.24
C GLY A 247 -10.94 -8.20 -41.21
N LEU A 248 -10.29 -8.22 -42.39
CA LEU A 248 -10.37 -9.35 -43.32
C LEU A 248 -9.78 -10.62 -42.68
N LEU A 249 -10.64 -11.57 -42.28
CA LEU A 249 -10.23 -12.95 -42.06
C LEU A 249 -10.01 -13.58 -43.45
N ASP A 250 -8.75 -13.83 -43.82
CA ASP A 250 -8.41 -14.46 -45.10
C ASP A 250 -8.70 -15.97 -45.03
N LEU A 251 -9.98 -16.30 -45.23
CA LEU A 251 -10.51 -17.67 -45.17
C LEU A 251 -9.84 -18.59 -46.22
N ASP A 252 -9.30 -18.04 -47.31
CA ASP A 252 -8.61 -18.82 -48.33
C ASP A 252 -7.25 -19.34 -47.82
N LYS A 253 -6.58 -18.62 -46.91
CA LYS A 253 -5.35 -19.11 -46.25
C LYS A 253 -5.63 -20.11 -45.13
N LEU A 254 -6.73 -19.96 -44.39
CA LEU A 254 -7.16 -20.92 -43.37
C LEU A 254 -7.62 -22.27 -43.97
N ALA A 255 -8.13 -22.26 -45.20
CA ALA A 255 -8.41 -23.49 -45.94
C ALA A 255 -7.13 -24.23 -46.35
N SER A 256 -6.05 -23.52 -46.69
CA SER A 256 -4.78 -24.16 -47.08
C SER A 256 -4.03 -24.86 -45.94
N THR A 257 -4.40 -24.61 -44.68
CA THR A 257 -3.82 -25.28 -43.51
C THR A 257 -4.58 -26.55 -43.09
N GLY A 258 -5.66 -26.92 -43.80
CA GLY A 258 -6.46 -28.11 -43.51
C GLY A 258 -7.38 -28.01 -42.29
N VAL A 259 -7.55 -26.80 -41.72
CA VAL A 259 -8.42 -26.53 -40.56
C VAL A 259 -9.88 -26.33 -40.98
N ILE A 260 -10.09 -25.94 -42.24
CA ILE A 260 -11.39 -25.71 -42.86
C ILE A 260 -11.35 -26.34 -44.25
N GLU A 261 -12.38 -27.08 -44.65
CA GLU A 261 -12.46 -27.68 -45.99
C GLU A 261 -13.23 -26.72 -46.92
N ARG A 262 -12.64 -26.42 -48.09
CA ARG A 262 -13.28 -25.61 -49.14
C ARG A 262 -14.18 -26.52 -49.96
N ILE A 263 -15.49 -26.27 -49.93
CA ILE A 263 -16.47 -27.04 -50.70
C ILE A 263 -17.26 -26.05 -51.57
N GLY A 264 -17.10 -26.15 -52.90
CA GLY A 264 -17.79 -25.31 -53.87
C GLY A 264 -16.92 -24.85 -55.05
N ASP A 265 -17.56 -24.66 -56.19
CA ASP A 265 -17.04 -24.08 -57.43
C ASP A 265 -16.95 -22.54 -57.35
N ASP A 266 -16.25 -21.91 -58.31
CA ASP A 266 -15.73 -20.53 -58.18
C ASP A 266 -16.77 -19.41 -57.93
N TYR A 267 -18.07 -19.72 -58.01
CA TYR A 267 -19.17 -18.75 -57.87
C TYR A 267 -19.92 -18.80 -56.52
N GLU A 268 -19.89 -19.90 -55.77
CA GLU A 268 -20.50 -19.97 -54.43
C GLU A 268 -19.48 -20.53 -53.44
N ARG A 269 -18.85 -19.63 -52.67
CA ARG A 269 -17.83 -20.03 -51.70
C ARG A 269 -18.49 -20.40 -50.37
N TYR A 270 -18.57 -21.70 -50.09
CA TYR A 270 -18.89 -22.22 -48.76
C TYR A 270 -17.58 -22.63 -48.08
N TYR A 271 -17.42 -22.20 -46.83
CA TYR A 271 -16.37 -22.71 -45.95
C TYR A 271 -17.05 -23.58 -44.88
N THR A 272 -16.65 -24.84 -44.82
CA THR A 272 -17.14 -25.77 -43.79
C THR A 272 -15.99 -26.13 -42.86
N GLY A 273 -16.16 -25.90 -41.57
CA GLY A 273 -15.15 -26.20 -40.57
C GLY A 273 -15.72 -27.06 -39.45
N ILE A 274 -14.86 -27.86 -38.85
CA ILE A 274 -15.17 -28.62 -37.64
C ILE A 274 -14.43 -27.95 -36.49
N VAL A 275 -15.17 -27.42 -35.52
CA VAL A 275 -14.59 -27.01 -34.23
C VAL A 275 -14.71 -28.16 -33.25
N ARG A 276 -13.57 -28.63 -32.74
CA ARG A 276 -13.49 -29.64 -31.68
C ARG A 276 -13.03 -28.97 -30.39
N GLY A 277 -13.88 -29.00 -29.37
CA GLY A 277 -13.52 -28.64 -27.99
C GLY A 277 -13.58 -29.87 -27.11
N THR A 278 -12.70 -29.99 -26.13
CA THR A 278 -12.83 -31.04 -25.09
C THR A 278 -13.13 -30.36 -23.76
N LEU A 279 -14.25 -30.71 -23.15
CA LEU A 279 -14.65 -30.23 -21.83
C LEU A 279 -13.72 -30.80 -20.74
N GLN A 280 -13.67 -30.14 -19.57
CA GLN A 280 -12.92 -30.65 -18.42
C GLN A 280 -13.36 -32.05 -17.96
N THR A 281 -14.59 -32.45 -18.30
CA THR A 281 -15.12 -33.80 -18.07
C THR A 281 -14.53 -34.87 -19.00
N GLY A 282 -13.67 -34.49 -19.96
CA GLY A 282 -13.08 -35.36 -20.97
C GLY A 282 -13.97 -35.58 -22.20
N GLN A 283 -15.17 -34.98 -22.24
CA GLN A 283 -16.08 -35.11 -23.37
C GLN A 283 -15.65 -34.19 -24.51
N THR A 284 -15.51 -34.76 -25.71
CA THR A 284 -15.26 -34.00 -26.94
C THR A 284 -16.58 -33.51 -27.52
N LEU A 285 -16.72 -32.20 -27.66
CA LEU A 285 -17.79 -31.55 -28.40
C LEU A 285 -17.27 -31.22 -29.80
N GLU A 286 -18.04 -31.62 -30.80
CA GLU A 286 -17.71 -31.41 -32.19
C GLU A 286 -18.90 -30.67 -32.82
N SER A 287 -18.65 -29.48 -33.35
CA SER A 287 -19.66 -28.68 -34.01
C SER A 287 -19.18 -28.30 -35.40
N SER A 288 -20.04 -28.55 -36.38
CA SER A 288 -19.82 -28.14 -37.77
C SER A 288 -20.44 -26.77 -37.96
N PHE A 289 -19.70 -25.85 -38.58
CA PHE A 289 -20.26 -24.55 -38.96
C PHE A 289 -20.14 -24.31 -40.46
N TRP A 290 -21.03 -23.46 -40.95
CA TRP A 290 -21.15 -23.08 -42.35
C TRP A 290 -20.99 -21.57 -42.43
N ILE A 291 -19.98 -21.08 -43.14
CA ILE A 291 -19.86 -19.64 -43.43
C ILE A 291 -20.27 -19.43 -44.88
N HIS A 292 -21.36 -18.69 -45.07
CA HIS A 292 -21.81 -18.25 -46.39
C HIS A 292 -21.17 -16.90 -46.70
N ARG A 293 -20.44 -16.80 -47.81
CA ARG A 293 -19.95 -15.51 -48.28
C ARG A 293 -21.07 -14.84 -49.09
N ALA A 294 -21.90 -14.04 -48.42
CA ALA A 294 -22.84 -13.17 -49.12
C ALA A 294 -22.05 -12.16 -49.97
N GLN A 295 -22.39 -12.05 -51.26
CA GLN A 295 -21.79 -11.04 -52.12
C GLN A 295 -22.12 -9.64 -51.59
N GLU A 296 -21.05 -8.86 -51.35
CA GLU A 296 -21.00 -7.39 -51.39
C GLU A 296 -21.86 -6.56 -50.42
N TYR A 297 -22.51 -7.14 -49.40
CA TYR A 297 -23.07 -6.35 -48.30
C TYR A 297 -22.54 -6.78 -46.93
N GLN A 298 -22.10 -5.76 -46.19
CA GLN A 298 -21.70 -5.81 -44.79
C GLN A 298 -22.86 -6.35 -43.95
N ASP A 299 -22.78 -7.61 -43.52
CA ASP A 299 -23.59 -8.10 -42.41
C ASP A 299 -22.78 -9.10 -41.58
N ASP A 300 -22.84 -8.90 -40.27
CA ASP A 300 -22.09 -9.63 -39.25
C ASP A 300 -22.55 -11.08 -39.11
N ALA A 301 -21.61 -12.03 -39.14
CA ALA A 301 -21.88 -13.41 -38.77
C ALA A 301 -21.57 -13.61 -37.28
N ASN A 302 -22.61 -13.63 -36.44
CA ASN A 302 -22.49 -14.10 -35.05
C ASN A 302 -22.62 -15.62 -35.01
N LEU A 303 -21.55 -16.33 -34.62
CA LEU A 303 -21.62 -17.75 -34.32
C LEU A 303 -22.37 -17.95 -32.99
N LEU A 304 -23.59 -18.51 -33.05
CA LEU A 304 -24.35 -18.96 -31.89
C LEU A 304 -24.28 -20.49 -31.82
N PHE A 305 -23.66 -21.03 -30.78
CA PHE A 305 -23.65 -22.46 -30.50
C PHE A 305 -24.93 -22.83 -29.75
N ILE A 306 -25.78 -23.67 -30.34
CA ILE A 306 -26.93 -24.28 -29.68
C ILE A 306 -26.64 -25.78 -29.58
N SER A 307 -26.59 -26.34 -28.36
CA SER A 307 -26.48 -27.80 -28.19
C SER A 307 -27.87 -28.43 -28.27
N ASP A 308 -28.04 -29.47 -29.09
CA ASP A 308 -29.33 -30.17 -29.29
C ASP A 308 -29.86 -30.94 -28.08
N ASN A 309 -29.11 -30.99 -26.96
CA ASN A 309 -29.58 -31.55 -25.70
C ASN A 309 -29.86 -30.41 -24.70
N GLY A 310 -30.96 -29.69 -24.93
CA GLY A 310 -31.47 -28.75 -23.93
C GLY A 310 -31.93 -29.49 -22.67
N PRO A 311 -31.79 -28.90 -21.47
CA PRO A 311 -32.28 -29.48 -20.23
C PRO A 311 -33.78 -29.79 -20.34
N THR A 312 -34.21 -30.89 -19.74
CA THR A 312 -35.63 -31.25 -19.64
C THR A 312 -36.40 -30.18 -18.86
N ASN A 313 -37.73 -30.08 -19.06
CA ASN A 313 -38.54 -29.11 -18.32
C ASN A 313 -38.44 -29.27 -16.80
N GLU A 314 -38.26 -30.51 -16.29
CA GLU A 314 -38.03 -30.76 -14.87
C GLU A 314 -36.66 -30.22 -14.40
N GLU A 315 -35.59 -30.41 -15.17
CA GLU A 315 -34.27 -29.84 -14.85
C GLU A 315 -34.28 -28.30 -14.92
N LEU A 316 -35.07 -27.71 -15.82
CA LEU A 316 -35.28 -26.27 -15.89
C LEU A 316 -35.99 -25.74 -14.63
N GLU A 317 -37.05 -26.40 -14.17
CA GLU A 317 -37.77 -26.02 -12.96
C GLU A 317 -36.90 -26.16 -11.71
N GLU A 318 -36.12 -27.25 -11.58
CA GLU A 318 -35.20 -27.45 -10.46
C GLU A 318 -34.09 -26.38 -10.44
N ASN A 319 -33.49 -26.07 -11.60
CA ASN A 319 -32.48 -25.02 -11.72
C ASN A 319 -33.06 -23.63 -11.40
N LEU A 320 -34.30 -23.36 -11.82
CA LEU A 320 -35.01 -22.12 -11.47
C LEU A 320 -35.22 -22.00 -9.96
N LEU A 321 -35.60 -23.09 -9.29
CA LEU A 321 -35.80 -23.12 -7.84
C LEU A 321 -34.48 -22.90 -7.08
N GLN A 322 -33.41 -23.58 -7.49
CA GLN A 322 -32.08 -23.40 -6.90
C GLN A 322 -31.55 -21.98 -7.11
N THR A 323 -31.75 -21.42 -8.31
CA THR A 323 -31.34 -20.05 -8.62
C THR A 323 -32.11 -19.03 -7.77
N ALA A 324 -33.42 -19.22 -7.58
CA ALA A 324 -34.23 -18.36 -6.73
C ALA A 324 -33.79 -18.42 -5.25
N ALA A 325 -33.42 -19.61 -4.76
CA ALA A 325 -32.90 -19.77 -3.40
C ALA A 325 -31.54 -19.08 -3.21
N LEU A 326 -30.63 -19.20 -4.19
CA LEU A 326 -29.35 -18.51 -4.19
C LEU A 326 -29.52 -16.98 -4.25
N LEU A 327 -30.46 -16.50 -5.06
CA LEU A 327 -30.76 -15.07 -5.16
C LEU A 327 -31.31 -14.52 -3.85
N SER A 328 -32.26 -15.23 -3.22
CA SER A 328 -32.79 -14.85 -1.91
C SER A 328 -31.70 -14.80 -0.83
N LYS A 329 -30.75 -15.75 -0.85
CA LYS A 329 -29.64 -15.74 0.10
C LYS A 329 -28.69 -14.57 -0.14
N ALA A 330 -28.39 -14.27 -1.41
CA ALA A 330 -27.57 -13.12 -1.77
C ALA A 330 -28.21 -11.78 -1.36
N GLU A 331 -29.53 -11.65 -1.44
CA GLU A 331 -30.27 -10.47 -0.99
C GLU A 331 -30.20 -10.29 0.55
N GLU A 332 -30.30 -11.36 1.32
CA GLU A 332 -30.12 -11.32 2.78
C GLU A 332 -28.70 -10.89 3.17
N ASP A 333 -27.69 -11.49 2.53
CA ASP A 333 -26.27 -11.18 2.80
C ASP A 333 -25.92 -9.73 2.40
N LEU A 334 -26.55 -9.23 1.33
CA LEU A 334 -26.45 -7.83 0.91
C LEU A 334 -27.07 -6.90 1.95
N LEU A 335 -28.26 -7.22 2.47
CA LEU A 335 -28.94 -6.43 3.50
C LEU A 335 -28.16 -6.40 4.82
N GLU A 336 -27.59 -7.53 5.24
CA GLU A 336 -26.72 -7.61 6.42
C GLU A 336 -25.47 -6.72 6.24
N SER A 337 -24.84 -6.78 5.06
CA SER A 337 -23.69 -5.96 4.71
C SER A 337 -24.01 -4.47 4.73
N GLN A 338 -25.17 -4.07 4.19
CA GLN A 338 -25.64 -2.68 4.22
C GLN A 338 -25.85 -2.16 5.66
N ASN A 339 -26.45 -2.96 6.53
CA ASN A 339 -26.65 -2.60 7.94
C ASN A 339 -25.31 -2.45 8.69
N LYS A 340 -24.33 -3.32 8.41
CA LYS A 340 -22.98 -3.21 8.97
C LYS A 340 -22.26 -1.94 8.52
N ILE A 341 -22.37 -1.58 7.24
CA ILE A 341 -21.82 -0.32 6.70
C ILE A 341 -22.47 0.89 7.37
N LEU A 342 -23.78 0.88 7.59
CA LEU A 342 -24.49 1.97 8.28
C LEU A 342 -23.98 2.15 9.72
N SER A 343 -23.82 1.06 10.46
CA SER A 343 -23.26 1.08 11.83
C SER A 343 -21.81 1.62 11.86
N MET A 344 -20.97 1.18 10.93
CA MET A 344 -19.58 1.66 10.82
C MET A 344 -19.50 3.15 10.47
N ASN A 345 -20.40 3.66 9.62
CA ASN A 345 -20.45 5.09 9.31
C ASN A 345 -20.82 5.93 10.55
N GLN A 346 -21.74 5.46 11.40
CA GLN A 346 -22.07 6.14 12.67
C GLN A 346 -20.86 6.15 13.63
N GLU A 347 -20.12 5.05 13.72
CA GLU A 347 -18.88 5.00 14.51
C GLU A 347 -17.81 5.97 13.96
N LEU A 348 -17.67 6.06 12.64
CA LEU A 348 -16.72 6.96 11.99
C LEU A 348 -17.04 8.43 12.29
N GLU A 349 -18.30 8.85 12.25
CA GLU A 349 -18.68 10.23 12.59
C GLU A 349 -18.39 10.54 14.06
N THR A 350 -18.68 9.60 14.97
CA THR A 350 -18.33 9.75 16.41
C THR A 350 -16.81 9.89 16.62
N LEU A 351 -16.00 9.15 15.85
CA LEU A 351 -14.54 9.22 15.91
C LEU A 351 -14.01 10.54 15.34
N LYS A 352 -14.59 11.05 14.24
CA LYS A 352 -14.24 12.36 13.68
C LYS A 352 -14.51 13.48 14.67
N GLU A 353 -15.64 13.46 15.37
CA GLU A 353 -15.93 14.44 16.42
C GLU A 353 -14.93 14.38 17.57
N LYS A 354 -14.54 13.18 18.02
CA LYS A 354 -13.49 13.02 19.05
C LYS A 354 -12.13 13.51 18.58
N ILE A 355 -11.73 13.23 17.33
CA ILE A 355 -10.48 13.71 16.75
C ILE A 355 -10.52 15.23 16.62
N ALA A 356 -11.61 15.81 16.13
CA ALA A 356 -11.79 17.26 16.01
C ALA A 356 -11.75 17.94 17.38
N GLN A 357 -12.38 17.36 18.41
CA GLN A 357 -12.26 17.81 19.79
C GLN A 357 -10.78 17.77 20.23
N LEU A 358 -10.08 16.64 20.08
CA LEU A 358 -8.66 16.51 20.43
C LEU A 358 -7.75 17.49 19.68
N GLN A 359 -8.05 17.79 18.41
CA GLN A 359 -7.29 18.75 17.59
C GLN A 359 -7.62 20.20 17.95
N GLN A 360 -8.86 20.51 18.35
CA GLN A 360 -9.29 21.83 18.81
C GLN A 360 -8.68 22.22 20.17
N TYR A 361 -8.32 21.25 21.02
CA TYR A 361 -7.55 21.48 22.25
C TYR A 361 -6.06 21.77 21.99
N GLY A 362 -5.62 21.76 20.73
CA GLY A 362 -4.29 22.15 20.30
C GLY A 362 -4.20 23.61 19.83
N ALA A 363 -4.45 24.58 20.73
CA ALA A 363 -3.78 25.90 20.89
C ALA A 363 -4.75 26.96 21.46
N PRO A 364 -4.41 27.72 22.54
CA PRO A 364 -3.08 28.00 23.10
C PRO A 364 -2.78 27.29 24.45
N GLY A 365 -1.50 26.94 24.71
CA GLY A 365 -1.03 26.22 25.91
C GLY A 365 -0.23 24.93 25.63
N LEU A 366 0.60 24.95 24.57
CA LEU A 366 1.16 23.80 23.84
C LEU A 366 2.10 22.86 24.65
N GLY A 367 1.55 22.09 25.58
CA GLY A 367 2.22 20.98 26.25
C GLY A 367 1.18 20.03 26.87
N PRO A 368 1.60 18.99 27.61
CA PRO A 368 0.69 18.09 28.33
C PRO A 368 -0.19 18.79 29.38
N ASN A 369 0.02 20.09 29.63
CA ASN A 369 -0.63 20.90 30.65
C ASN A 369 -1.82 21.68 30.09
N ALA A 370 -3.01 21.50 30.69
CA ALA A 370 -4.23 22.21 30.32
C ALA A 370 -4.26 23.70 30.75
N LEU A 371 -3.24 24.16 31.48
CA LEU A 371 -3.16 25.52 32.04
C LEU A 371 -2.20 26.41 31.26
N LEU A 372 -2.55 27.69 31.18
CA LEU A 372 -1.70 28.77 30.68
C LEU A 372 -0.90 29.42 31.81
N ASN A 373 0.28 29.95 31.46
CA ASN A 373 1.19 30.66 32.37
C ASN A 373 1.34 29.97 33.74
N SER A 374 1.73 28.70 33.69
CA SER A 374 1.75 27.82 34.86
C SER A 374 2.96 28.01 35.77
N THR A 375 4.01 28.66 35.28
CA THR A 375 5.29 28.89 35.97
C THR A 375 5.44 30.31 36.49
N PHE A 376 4.55 31.23 36.11
CA PHE A 376 4.58 32.63 36.54
C PHE A 376 5.95 33.32 36.37
N ASP A 377 6.73 32.97 35.35
CA ASP A 377 8.12 33.47 35.24
C ASP A 377 8.21 34.98 34.94
N SER A 378 7.18 35.56 34.30
CA SER A 378 7.17 36.97 33.89
C SER A 378 6.05 37.80 34.51
N ASP A 379 4.87 37.20 34.72
CA ASP A 379 3.66 37.90 35.15
C ASP A 379 2.57 36.91 35.62
N LEU A 380 1.39 37.43 35.94
CA LEU A 380 0.20 36.66 36.35
C LEU A 380 -0.86 36.54 35.24
N SER A 381 -0.52 36.75 33.97
CA SER A 381 -1.46 36.66 32.86
C SER A 381 -2.19 35.32 32.87
N PHE A 382 -3.44 35.31 32.41
CA PHE A 382 -4.38 34.17 32.43
C PHE A 382 -4.89 33.75 33.83
N TRP A 383 -4.22 34.17 34.90
CA TRP A 383 -4.69 33.96 36.27
C TRP A 383 -5.45 35.19 36.77
N LYS A 384 -6.63 34.95 37.32
CA LYS A 384 -7.51 35.96 37.90
C LYS A 384 -7.44 35.87 39.42
N PHE A 385 -7.42 37.03 40.06
CA PHE A 385 -7.48 37.15 41.51
C PHE A 385 -8.77 37.85 41.93
N TYR A 386 -9.41 37.36 42.97
CA TYR A 386 -10.60 37.98 43.55
C TYR A 386 -10.56 37.93 45.07
N THR A 387 -10.99 39.02 45.70
CA THR A 387 -11.17 39.14 47.15
C THR A 387 -12.43 39.95 47.48
N SER A 388 -13.21 39.53 48.47
CA SER A 388 -14.28 40.35 49.09
C SER A 388 -13.77 41.23 50.25
N GLY A 389 -12.54 40.98 50.71
CA GLY A 389 -11.82 41.80 51.71
C GLY A 389 -10.61 42.51 51.09
N SER A 390 -9.60 42.82 51.92
CA SER A 390 -8.35 43.43 51.47
C SER A 390 -7.24 42.39 51.33
N ALA A 391 -6.81 42.13 50.10
CA ALA A 391 -5.68 41.28 49.76
C ALA A 391 -5.16 41.64 48.37
N ASN A 392 -3.92 41.28 48.04
CA ASN A 392 -3.32 41.54 46.74
C ASN A 392 -2.58 40.32 46.20
N ALA A 393 -2.80 40.00 44.92
CA ALA A 393 -1.96 39.08 44.16
C ALA A 393 -0.88 39.85 43.42
N MET A 394 0.35 39.36 43.47
CA MET A 394 1.52 39.97 42.84
C MET A 394 2.51 38.90 42.42
N LEU A 395 3.39 39.25 41.49
CA LEU A 395 4.56 38.43 41.17
C LEU A 395 5.55 38.47 42.33
N TYR A 396 6.14 37.33 42.68
CA TYR A 396 7.21 37.22 43.66
C TYR A 396 8.41 36.50 43.05
N ALA A 397 9.62 36.99 43.32
CA ALA A 397 10.86 36.38 42.89
C ALA A 397 11.86 36.31 44.07
N PRO A 398 12.67 35.24 44.19
CA PRO A 398 12.67 34.06 43.32
C PRO A 398 11.47 33.15 43.59
N GLY A 399 11.00 32.44 42.57
CA GLY A 399 10.02 31.36 42.72
C GLY A 399 10.67 30.04 43.14
N VAL A 400 9.95 28.93 42.96
CA VAL A 400 10.46 27.62 43.37
C VAL A 400 11.67 27.21 42.53
N HIS A 401 12.66 26.56 43.15
CA HIS A 401 13.92 26.18 42.49
C HIS A 401 14.68 27.35 41.86
N GLN A 402 14.53 28.55 42.41
CA GLN A 402 15.12 29.79 41.88
C GLN A 402 14.57 30.18 40.50
N SER A 403 13.31 29.83 40.19
CA SER A 403 12.60 30.35 39.01
C SER A 403 12.46 31.88 39.05
N SER A 404 12.13 32.46 37.90
CA SER A 404 12.09 33.91 37.75
C SER A 404 10.88 34.55 38.43
N GLY A 405 9.84 33.77 38.73
CA GLY A 405 8.66 34.25 39.43
C GLY A 405 7.80 33.15 40.04
N ALA A 406 6.87 33.57 40.89
CA ALA A 406 5.81 32.77 41.49
C ALA A 406 4.61 33.70 41.78
N ALA A 407 3.41 33.13 41.87
CA ALA A 407 2.24 33.88 42.34
C ALA A 407 2.30 34.05 43.86
N SER A 408 2.22 35.29 44.34
CA SER A 408 2.16 35.63 45.77
C SER A 408 0.85 36.35 46.11
N ILE A 409 0.15 35.89 47.15
CA ILE A 409 -1.07 36.50 47.66
C ILE A 409 -0.85 36.98 49.08
N LYS A 410 -0.88 38.29 49.30
CA LYS A 410 -0.76 38.89 50.64
C LYS A 410 -2.14 39.27 51.17
N VAL A 411 -2.45 38.80 52.37
CA VAL A 411 -3.75 38.98 53.02
C VAL A 411 -3.67 40.10 54.06
N ASN A 412 -4.42 41.19 53.84
CA ASN A 412 -4.42 42.35 54.73
C ASN A 412 -5.63 42.35 55.68
N SER A 413 -6.76 41.77 55.27
CA SER A 413 -7.94 41.59 56.12
C SER A 413 -8.63 40.25 55.83
N SER A 414 -9.47 39.79 56.75
CA SER A 414 -10.35 38.63 56.50
C SER A 414 -11.24 38.84 55.28
N SER A 415 -11.57 37.75 54.58
CA SER A 415 -12.45 37.76 53.41
C SER A 415 -13.30 36.49 53.39
N SER A 416 -14.56 36.62 52.97
CA SER A 416 -15.47 35.48 52.73
C SER A 416 -15.29 34.82 51.37
N ASN A 417 -14.52 35.45 50.47
CA ASN A 417 -14.20 34.94 49.15
C ASN A 417 -12.85 35.52 48.72
N LEU A 418 -11.82 34.69 48.80
CA LEU A 418 -10.44 35.01 48.48
C LEU A 418 -9.90 33.87 47.65
N GLN A 419 -9.55 34.14 46.40
CA GLN A 419 -9.14 33.11 45.45
C GLN A 419 -8.19 33.62 44.37
N LEU A 420 -7.29 32.72 43.98
CA LEU A 420 -6.54 32.79 42.72
C LEU A 420 -7.06 31.67 41.83
N TYR A 421 -7.41 31.97 40.59
CA TYR A 421 -8.02 30.99 39.70
C TYR A 421 -7.66 31.22 38.23
N GLN A 422 -7.76 30.15 37.45
CA GLN A 422 -7.78 30.20 35.99
C GLN A 422 -9.09 29.55 35.52
N ASN A 423 -9.77 30.16 34.56
CA ASN A 423 -11.00 29.67 33.97
C ASN A 423 -10.80 29.38 32.48
N ASP A 424 -11.87 28.93 31.82
CA ASP A 424 -11.88 28.55 30.41
C ASP A 424 -10.92 27.38 30.11
N ILE A 425 -10.76 26.49 31.10
CA ILE A 425 -9.89 25.33 31.02
C ILE A 425 -10.64 24.19 30.30
N PRO A 426 -10.06 23.60 29.25
CA PRO A 426 -10.65 22.44 28.60
C PRO A 426 -10.45 21.16 29.42
N LEU A 427 -11.53 20.40 29.63
CA LEU A 427 -11.50 19.11 30.31
C LEU A 427 -12.28 18.04 29.55
N LEU A 428 -11.67 16.86 29.40
CA LEU A 428 -12.34 15.68 28.85
C LEU A 428 -13.24 15.03 29.90
N HIS A 429 -14.39 14.49 29.50
CA HIS A 429 -15.30 13.77 30.38
C HIS A 429 -14.72 12.39 30.78
N ASN A 430 -15.02 11.94 32.01
CA ASN A 430 -14.60 10.62 32.53
C ASN A 430 -13.10 10.36 32.37
N THR A 431 -12.30 11.40 32.51
CA THR A 431 -10.85 11.35 32.30
C THR A 431 -10.16 11.60 33.63
N GLU A 432 -9.17 10.77 33.95
CA GLU A 432 -8.31 10.99 35.11
C GLU A 432 -7.30 12.10 34.78
N TYR A 433 -7.22 13.09 35.66
CA TYR A 433 -6.25 14.18 35.63
C TYR A 433 -5.38 14.15 36.88
N GLU A 434 -4.13 14.57 36.71
CA GLU A 434 -3.18 14.84 37.79
C GLU A 434 -2.91 16.35 37.83
N LEU A 435 -3.23 16.97 38.97
CA LEU A 435 -2.86 18.34 39.31
C LEU A 435 -1.60 18.32 40.17
N THR A 436 -0.54 18.98 39.73
CA THR A 436 0.70 19.17 40.51
C THR A 436 1.03 20.65 40.63
N PHE A 437 1.54 21.07 41.78
CA PHE A 437 2.00 22.44 42.00
C PHE A 437 2.94 22.50 43.20
N TYR A 438 3.70 23.58 43.31
CA TYR A 438 4.45 23.93 44.50
C TYR A 438 3.73 25.05 45.24
N ALA A 439 3.65 24.95 46.57
CA ALA A 439 3.08 26.00 47.39
C ALA A 439 3.65 26.04 48.80
N TYR A 440 3.55 27.21 49.45
CA TYR A 440 3.75 27.39 50.89
C TYR A 440 3.00 28.64 51.38
N SER A 441 2.87 28.80 52.69
CA SER A 441 2.44 30.06 53.31
C SER A 441 3.36 30.43 54.46
N ASN A 442 3.57 31.72 54.71
CA ASN A 442 4.49 32.18 55.77
C ASN A 442 4.08 31.71 57.19
N THR A 443 2.82 31.36 57.39
CA THR A 443 2.26 30.90 58.67
C THR A 443 1.93 29.39 58.68
N GLY A 444 2.02 28.71 57.54
CA GLY A 444 1.56 27.33 57.40
C GLY A 444 0.04 27.17 57.35
N ASN A 445 -0.73 28.27 57.25
CA ASN A 445 -2.17 28.19 57.01
C ASN A 445 -2.45 27.61 55.61
N ASP A 446 -3.46 26.76 55.54
CA ASP A 446 -3.82 25.99 54.33
C ASP A 446 -4.65 26.79 53.33
N PHE A 447 -4.89 26.19 52.17
CA PHE A 447 -5.98 26.57 51.26
C PHE A 447 -6.70 25.32 50.74
N LYS A 448 -7.77 25.54 49.97
CA LYS A 448 -8.54 24.47 49.31
C LYS A 448 -8.44 24.58 47.80
N VAL A 449 -8.46 23.45 47.09
CA VAL A 449 -8.43 23.40 45.62
C VAL A 449 -9.71 22.80 45.06
N SER A 450 -10.24 23.39 43.99
CA SER A 450 -11.44 22.90 43.32
C SER A 450 -11.32 23.02 41.80
N ILE A 451 -12.02 22.12 41.09
CA ILE A 451 -12.31 22.23 39.66
C ILE A 451 -13.83 22.28 39.51
N SER A 452 -14.35 23.38 38.99
CA SER A 452 -15.79 23.60 38.76
C SER A 452 -16.04 24.25 37.41
N GLY A 453 -17.28 24.22 36.91
CA GLY A 453 -17.72 25.17 35.87
C GLY A 453 -17.52 26.62 36.35
N HIS A 454 -17.22 27.52 35.43
CA HIS A 454 -16.96 28.92 35.73
C HIS A 454 -18.24 29.67 36.09
N GLU A 455 -19.35 29.33 35.45
CA GLU A 455 -20.64 30.01 35.62
C GLU A 455 -21.53 29.30 36.64
N PHE A 456 -22.50 30.03 37.21
CA PHE A 456 -23.52 29.46 38.09
C PHE A 456 -24.26 28.31 37.37
N PRO A 457 -24.44 27.13 37.98
CA PRO A 457 -24.34 26.82 39.42
C PRO A 457 -22.96 26.33 39.91
N PHE A 458 -21.87 26.62 39.19
CA PHE A 458 -20.51 26.19 39.49
C PHE A 458 -20.39 24.67 39.65
N ILE A 459 -20.89 23.95 38.64
CA ILE A 459 -20.96 22.48 38.63
C ILE A 459 -19.59 21.91 38.98
N ASN A 460 -19.53 21.02 39.98
CA ASN A 460 -18.26 20.39 40.34
C ASN A 460 -17.83 19.38 39.26
N TYR A 461 -16.57 19.46 38.83
CA TYR A 461 -16.01 18.61 37.77
C TYR A 461 -15.03 17.56 38.27
N GLY A 462 -15.12 17.13 39.54
CA GLY A 462 -14.33 16.00 40.04
C GLY A 462 -13.45 16.31 41.25
N LEU A 463 -12.96 17.55 41.36
CA LEU A 463 -12.16 18.01 42.49
C LEU A 463 -12.94 19.06 43.28
N ASN A 464 -13.24 18.81 44.56
CA ASN A 464 -14.11 19.69 45.36
C ASN A 464 -13.49 20.03 46.71
N ARG A 465 -13.03 21.28 46.86
CA ARG A 465 -12.55 21.85 48.13
C ARG A 465 -11.51 20.98 48.85
N GLU A 466 -10.63 20.35 48.08
CA GLU A 466 -9.56 19.49 48.59
C GLU A 466 -8.59 20.32 49.42
N VAL A 467 -8.35 19.93 50.68
CA VAL A 467 -7.49 20.69 51.60
C VAL A 467 -6.03 20.42 51.27
N VAL A 468 -5.25 21.49 51.13
CA VAL A 468 -3.82 21.42 50.87
C VAL A 468 -3.07 21.85 52.12
N ASN A 469 -2.52 20.87 52.83
CA ASN A 469 -1.82 21.08 54.10
C ASN A 469 -0.44 21.73 53.83
N LEU A 470 -0.37 23.05 53.98
CA LEU A 470 0.81 23.84 53.66
C LEU A 470 1.85 23.78 54.79
N THR A 471 3.07 24.13 54.42
CA THR A 471 4.21 24.34 55.32
C THR A 471 4.71 25.77 55.16
N THR A 472 5.69 26.16 55.99
CA THR A 472 6.38 27.45 55.87
C THR A 472 7.48 27.47 54.82
N GLU A 473 7.69 26.36 54.13
CA GLU A 473 8.66 26.16 53.05
C GLU A 473 7.99 25.56 51.82
N TRP A 474 8.56 25.80 50.64
CA TRP A 474 8.10 25.24 49.37
C TRP A 474 7.92 23.73 49.45
N LYS A 475 6.73 23.25 49.12
CA LYS A 475 6.41 21.83 49.05
C LYS A 475 5.66 21.51 47.76
N LYS A 476 5.99 20.37 47.13
CA LYS A 476 5.24 19.85 45.99
C LYS A 476 3.97 19.14 46.47
N PHE A 477 2.86 19.41 45.80
CA PHE A 477 1.59 18.74 45.98
C PHE A 477 1.19 18.02 44.69
N THR A 478 0.48 16.91 44.83
CA THR A 478 -0.01 16.11 43.71
C THR A 478 -1.39 15.56 44.08
N ILE A 479 -2.38 15.88 43.26
CA ILE A 479 -3.79 15.52 43.48
C ILE A 479 -4.30 14.87 42.20
N LYS A 480 -4.81 13.65 42.32
CA LYS A 480 -5.48 12.94 41.21
C LYS A 480 -6.98 13.03 41.36
N PHE A 481 -7.68 13.27 40.26
CA PHE A 481 -9.14 13.27 40.24
C PHE A 481 -9.66 12.82 38.89
N THR A 482 -10.88 12.28 38.88
CA THR A 482 -11.59 11.94 37.63
C THR A 482 -12.68 12.95 37.37
N THR A 483 -12.74 13.45 36.14
CA THR A 483 -13.78 14.40 35.73
C THR A 483 -15.16 13.75 35.71
N LYS A 484 -16.16 14.49 36.19
CA LYS A 484 -17.55 14.00 36.32
C LYS A 484 -18.55 15.15 36.17
N ASN A 485 -19.84 14.81 36.04
CA ASN A 485 -20.99 15.72 35.98
C ASN A 485 -21.12 16.55 34.68
N PHE A 486 -20.56 16.09 33.56
CA PHE A 486 -20.76 16.65 32.23
C PHE A 486 -20.63 15.55 31.17
N GLY A 487 -21.45 15.51 30.11
CA GLY A 487 -21.48 14.38 29.16
C GLY A 487 -20.52 14.50 27.97
N THR A 488 -20.12 15.72 27.63
CA THR A 488 -19.23 16.10 26.52
C THR A 488 -18.13 17.00 27.08
N PRO A 489 -16.95 17.09 26.46
CA PRO A 489 -15.88 17.92 27.00
C PRO A 489 -16.33 19.33 27.43
N ALA A 490 -15.85 19.75 28.60
CA ALA A 490 -16.12 21.06 29.16
C ALA A 490 -15.04 22.04 28.73
N PHE A 491 -15.42 23.28 28.43
CA PHE A 491 -14.51 24.36 28.04
C PHE A 491 -14.54 25.53 29.01
N ASP A 492 -15.43 25.48 29.99
CA ASP A 492 -15.69 26.51 30.98
C ASP A 492 -15.12 26.13 32.35
N ALA A 493 -14.23 25.13 32.43
CA ALA A 493 -13.73 24.70 33.72
C ALA A 493 -12.84 25.78 34.36
N ARG A 494 -12.91 25.85 35.69
CA ARG A 494 -12.15 26.75 36.54
C ARG A 494 -11.40 25.97 37.60
N LEU A 495 -10.08 26.10 37.60
CA LEU A 495 -9.21 25.71 38.70
C LEU A 495 -9.13 26.88 39.68
N SER A 496 -9.54 26.66 40.93
CA SER A 496 -9.54 27.67 41.98
C SER A 496 -8.71 27.22 43.18
N PHE A 497 -7.76 28.06 43.58
CA PHE A 497 -7.13 28.05 44.89
C PHE A 497 -7.96 28.95 45.80
N TRP A 498 -8.69 28.37 46.74
CA TRP A 498 -9.62 29.01 47.65
C TRP A 498 -9.00 29.17 49.04
N LEU A 499 -8.74 30.42 49.45
CA LEU A 499 -8.01 30.75 50.67
C LEU A 499 -8.92 31.23 51.81
N ALA A 500 -10.15 31.66 51.51
CA ALA A 500 -11.02 32.39 52.44
C ALA A 500 -11.26 31.70 53.79
N ASP A 501 -11.33 30.37 53.81
CA ASP A 501 -11.63 29.60 55.04
C ASP A 501 -10.49 29.71 56.08
N ASN A 502 -9.25 29.73 55.60
CA ASN A 502 -8.05 29.51 56.41
C ASN A 502 -7.19 30.76 56.54
N ALA A 503 -7.22 31.66 55.55
CA ALA A 503 -6.41 32.87 55.53
C ALA A 503 -6.75 33.82 56.69
N ARG A 504 -5.71 34.46 57.24
CA ARG A 504 -5.75 35.45 58.30
C ARG A 504 -4.98 36.72 57.90
N PRO A 505 -5.30 37.89 58.48
CA PRO A 505 -4.51 39.09 58.26
C PRO A 505 -3.02 38.85 58.59
N GLY A 506 -2.13 39.20 57.66
CA GLY A 506 -0.69 38.96 57.77
C GLY A 506 -0.20 37.68 57.07
N ASP A 507 -1.10 36.82 56.62
CA ASP A 507 -0.73 35.65 55.83
C ASP A 507 -0.24 36.08 54.43
N GLN A 508 0.74 35.33 53.94
CA GLN A 508 1.22 35.40 52.57
C GLN A 508 1.37 34.00 52.03
N TYR A 509 0.72 33.76 50.89
CA TYR A 509 0.71 32.48 50.19
C TYR A 509 1.50 32.57 48.91
N PHE A 510 2.21 31.50 48.56
CA PHE A 510 3.02 31.41 47.35
C PHE A 510 2.64 30.14 46.60
N ILE A 511 2.44 30.25 45.28
CA ILE A 511 2.04 29.15 44.40
C ILE A 511 2.89 29.25 43.12
N ASP A 512 3.43 28.13 42.67
CA ASP A 512 4.28 28.07 41.49
C ASP A 512 4.19 26.69 40.79
N ASN A 513 4.60 26.63 39.52
CA ASN A 513 4.71 25.42 38.71
C ASN A 513 3.43 24.55 38.73
N VAL A 514 2.30 25.13 38.33
CA VAL A 514 0.98 24.50 38.36
C VAL A 514 0.68 23.73 37.08
N TYR A 515 0.67 22.40 37.13
CA TYR A 515 0.39 21.54 35.99
C TYR A 515 -0.88 20.74 36.20
N LEU A 516 -1.79 20.79 35.22
CA LEU A 516 -2.98 19.95 35.15
C LEU A 516 -2.89 19.10 33.88
N VAL A 517 -2.55 17.82 34.05
CA VAL A 517 -2.28 16.92 32.93
C VAL A 517 -3.24 15.73 32.96
N PRO A 518 -3.74 15.23 31.81
CA PRO A 518 -4.46 13.96 31.79
C PRO A 518 -3.49 12.82 32.11
N ALA A 519 -3.92 11.84 32.91
CA ALA A 519 -3.09 10.70 33.32
C ALA A 519 -2.79 9.73 32.16
N GLN A 520 -3.52 9.82 31.05
CA GLN A 520 -3.19 9.16 29.78
C GLN A 520 -2.62 10.18 28.79
N GLU A 521 -1.48 9.85 28.17
CA GLU A 521 -0.96 10.67 27.07
C GLU A 521 -1.95 10.71 25.90
N LEU A 522 -2.27 11.92 25.43
CA LEU A 522 -3.22 12.14 24.34
C LEU A 522 -2.67 11.69 22.97
N SER A 523 -1.33 11.60 22.82
CA SER A 523 -0.64 11.25 21.56
C SER A 523 -0.89 9.80 21.11
N PRO A 524 -0.71 8.76 21.95
CA PRO A 524 -1.04 7.38 21.58
C PRO A 524 -2.53 7.16 21.32
N LEU A 525 -3.42 7.88 22.00
CA LEU A 525 -4.86 7.74 21.81
C LEU A 525 -5.30 8.38 20.49
N ALA A 526 -4.83 9.59 20.17
CA ALA A 526 -5.08 10.24 18.88
C ALA A 526 -4.54 9.39 17.72
N ALA A 527 -3.33 8.84 17.83
CA ALA A 527 -2.77 7.93 16.84
C ALA A 527 -3.59 6.64 16.67
N LYS A 528 -4.04 6.02 17.77
CA LYS A 528 -4.91 4.83 17.71
C LYS A 528 -6.28 5.13 17.08
N LEU A 529 -6.86 6.29 17.37
CA LEU A 529 -8.13 6.73 16.80
C LEU A 529 -7.99 7.04 15.31
N GLU A 530 -6.88 7.65 14.89
CA GLU A 530 -6.58 7.86 13.47
C GLU A 530 -6.35 6.55 12.71
N VAL A 531 -5.61 5.60 13.28
CA VAL A 531 -5.43 4.27 12.69
C VAL A 531 -6.77 3.55 12.54
N ARG A 532 -7.64 3.59 13.56
CA ARG A 532 -8.99 3.03 13.49
C ARG A 532 -9.86 3.75 12.45
N ALA A 533 -9.80 5.08 12.38
CA ALA A 533 -10.54 5.86 11.38
C ALA A 533 -10.01 5.66 9.95
N ARG A 534 -8.72 5.33 9.76
CA ARG A 534 -8.16 4.91 8.46
C ARG A 534 -8.63 3.50 8.09
N ALA A 535 -8.60 2.56 9.05
CA ALA A 535 -9.10 1.21 8.82
C ALA A 535 -10.59 1.20 8.41
N LEU A 536 -11.43 2.00 9.07
CA LEU A 536 -12.85 2.15 8.72
C LEU A 536 -13.08 2.81 7.36
N ARG A 537 -12.17 3.70 6.91
CA ARG A 537 -12.23 4.33 5.58
C ARG A 537 -11.89 3.36 4.45
N ASN A 538 -10.96 2.44 4.67
CA ASN A 538 -10.51 1.48 3.65
C ASN A 538 -11.46 0.28 3.45
N ILE A 539 -12.46 0.11 4.33
CA ILE A 539 -13.48 -0.95 4.21
C ILE A 539 -14.72 -0.46 3.43
N LYS A 540 -14.89 0.85 3.31
CA LYS A 540 -15.96 1.50 2.55
C LYS A 540 -15.52 1.64 1.09
#